data_AF-A0A5K1FX51-F1
#
_entry.id   AF-A0A5K1FX51-F1
#
_cell.length_a   1.000
_cell.length_b   1.000
_cell.length_c   1.000
_cell.angle_alpha   90.00
_cell.angle_beta   90.00
_cell.angle_gamma   90.00
#
_symmetry.space_group_name_H-M   'P 1'
#
loop_
_entity.id
_entity.type
_entity.pdbx_description
1 polymer ?
#
loop_
_entity_poly.entity_id
_entity_poly.type
_entity_poly.pdbx_seq_one_letter_code
_entity_poly.pdbx_strand_id
1 'polypeptide(L)' 'WSKEEEENFRVKVVEAYEREGSPYFSTARLWDDGIIDPADTRKVLGLCLAASVKPVPEDTKFGVFRM' A
#
# COMPACT_ATOMS: atom_id res chain seq x y z
N TRP A 1 30.35 -19.54 4.13
CA TRP A 1 29.87 -18.98 5.41
C TRP A 1 29.20 -20.13 6.12
N SER A 2 29.17 -20.16 7.45
CA SER A 2 28.41 -21.18 8.19
C SER A 2 26.91 -20.93 8.03
N LYS A 3 26.07 -21.95 8.24
CA LYS A 3 24.61 -21.78 8.20
C LYS A 3 24.13 -20.79 9.27
N GLU A 4 24.80 -20.75 10.40
CA GLU A 4 24.48 -19.84 11.51
C GLU A 4 24.84 -18.39 11.15
N GLU A 5 25.97 -18.16 10.48
CA GLU A 5 26.35 -16.83 9.98
C GLU A 5 25.37 -16.32 8.92
N GLU A 6 24.89 -17.20 8.03
CA GLU A 6 23.88 -16.87 7.04
C GLU A 6 22.53 -16.52 7.69
N GLU A 7 22.08 -17.32 8.66
CA GLU A 7 20.82 -17.08 9.37
C GLU A 7 20.86 -15.75 10.14
N ASN A 8 21.95 -15.52 10.90
CA ASN A 8 22.14 -14.28 11.66
C ASN A 8 22.17 -13.03 10.77
N PHE A 9 22.62 -13.17 9.52
CA PHE A 9 22.55 -12.09 8.54
C PHE A 9 21.11 -11.86 8.05
N ARG A 10 20.37 -12.94 7.75
CA ARG A 10 19.00 -12.88 7.21
C ARG A 10 18.00 -12.36 8.22
N VAL A 11 18.10 -12.76 9.49
CA VAL A 11 17.17 -12.35 10.56
C VAL A 11 17.01 -10.83 10.61
N LYS A 12 18.11 -10.07 10.51
CA LYS A 12 18.06 -8.60 10.53
C LYS A 12 17.22 -8.00 9.41
N VAL A 13 17.29 -8.58 8.21
CA VAL A 13 16.52 -8.12 7.05
C VAL A 13 15.05 -8.49 7.21
N VAL A 14 14.76 -9.72 7.63
CA VAL A 14 13.39 -10.18 7.85
C VAL A 14 12.68 -9.33 8.91
N GLU A 15 13.34 -9.06 10.03
CA GLU A 15 12.79 -8.23 11.11
C GLU A 15 12.57 -6.77 10.66
N ALA A 16 13.46 -6.22 9.85
CA ALA A 16 13.26 -4.90 9.26
C ALA A 16 12.02 -4.86 8.36
N TYR A 17 11.85 -5.86 7.49
CA TYR A 17 10.68 -5.96 6.61
C TYR A 17 9.38 -6.18 7.39
N GLU A 18 9.39 -6.97 8.45
CA GLU A 18 8.19 -7.17 9.28
C GLU A 18 7.76 -5.86 9.96
N ARG A 19 8.72 -5.13 10.52
CA ARG A 19 8.45 -3.84 11.17
C ARG A 19 7.98 -2.79 10.17
N GLU A 20 8.65 -2.69 9.03
CA GLU A 20 8.46 -1.59 8.07
C GLU A 20 7.35 -1.88 7.06
N GLY A 21 7.03 -3.16 6.85
CA GLY A 21 5.89 -3.63 6.04
C GLY A 21 4.58 -3.68 6.81
N SER A 22 4.60 -3.47 8.13
CA SER A 22 3.38 -3.41 8.95
C SER A 22 2.43 -2.31 8.45
N PRO A 23 1.11 -2.55 8.40
CA PRO A 23 0.12 -1.52 8.06
C PRO A 23 0.25 -0.26 8.95
N TYR A 24 0.61 -0.43 10.22
CA TYR A 24 0.80 0.68 11.15
C TYR A 24 2.03 1.53 10.81
N PHE A 25 3.07 0.92 10.26
CA PHE A 25 4.26 1.64 9.83
C PHE A 25 3.96 2.51 8.59
N SER A 26 3.16 1.99 7.66
CA SER A 26 2.68 2.70 6.47
C SER A 26 1.78 3.88 6.84
N THR A 27 0.73 3.63 7.64
CA THR A 27 -0.28 4.65 7.94
C THR A 27 0.28 5.81 8.80
N ALA A 28 1.23 5.52 9.70
CA ALA A 28 1.93 6.55 10.48
C ALA A 28 2.76 7.53 9.61
N ARG A 29 3.01 7.19 8.35
CA ARG A 29 3.77 7.99 7.37
C ARG A 29 2.89 8.55 6.25
N LEU A 30 1.57 8.33 6.31
CA LEU A 30 0.62 8.75 5.29
C LEU A 30 0.95 8.17 3.90
N TRP A 31 1.52 6.96 3.85
CA TRP A 31 1.66 6.23 2.58
C TRP A 31 0.32 5.67 2.11
N ASP A 32 -0.62 5.50 3.04
CA ASP A 32 -2.03 5.24 2.84
C ASP A 32 -2.87 6.31 3.55
N ASP A 33 -4.15 6.41 3.17
CA ASP A 33 -5.12 7.32 3.80
C ASP A 33 -5.79 6.72 5.06
N GLY A 34 -5.33 5.55 5.51
CA GLY A 34 -5.85 4.88 6.72
C GLY A 34 -6.03 3.36 6.57
N ILE A 35 -5.83 2.66 7.68
CA ILE A 35 -6.19 1.24 7.82
C ILE A 35 -7.70 1.15 8.08
N ILE A 36 -8.39 0.25 7.37
CA ILE A 36 -9.83 0.02 7.51
C ILE A 36 -10.12 -1.42 7.95
N ASP A 37 -11.27 -1.62 8.61
CA ASP A 37 -11.82 -2.96 8.79
C ASP A 37 -12.14 -3.55 7.41
N PRO A 38 -11.66 -4.77 7.07
CA PRO A 38 -11.99 -5.42 5.80
C PRO A 38 -13.50 -5.45 5.50
N ALA A 39 -14.35 -5.60 6.51
CA ALA A 39 -15.81 -5.60 6.36
C ALA A 39 -16.37 -4.25 5.89
N ASP A 40 -15.68 -3.15 6.19
CA ASP A 40 -16.09 -1.78 5.83
C ASP A 40 -15.66 -1.37 4.41
N THR A 41 -14.92 -2.21 3.68
CA THR A 41 -14.41 -1.90 2.33
C THR A 41 -15.48 -1.33 1.40
N ARG A 42 -16.67 -1.96 1.35
CA ARG A 42 -17.79 -1.50 0.49
C ARG A 42 -18.26 -0.10 0.88
N LYS A 43 -18.37 0.17 2.18
CA LYS A 43 -18.85 1.44 2.72
C LYS A 43 -17.87 2.56 2.40
N VAL A 44 -16.58 2.33 2.65
CA VAL A 44 -15.50 3.29 2.38
C VAL A 44 -15.45 3.63 0.90
N LEU A 45 -15.40 2.61 0.01
CA LEU A 45 -15.40 2.84 -1.44
C LEU A 45 -16.65 3.59 -1.93
N GLY A 46 -17.83 3.27 -1.39
CA GLY A 46 -19.06 3.97 -1.73
C GLY A 46 -19.02 5.46 -1.39
N LEU A 47 -18.46 5.81 -0.23
CA LEU A 47 -18.26 7.21 0.18
C LEU A 47 -17.23 7.92 -0.70
N CYS A 48 -16.09 7.29 -0.99
CA CYS A 48 -15.05 7.87 -1.85
C CYS A 48 -15.55 8.12 -3.28
N LEU A 49 -16.33 7.19 -3.85
CA LEU A 49 -16.94 7.36 -5.17
C LEU A 49 -17.97 8.51 -5.19
N ALA A 50 -18.81 8.60 -4.16
CA ALA A 50 -19.77 9.70 -4.04
C ALA A 50 -19.07 11.06 -3.90
N ALA A 51 -17.96 11.11 -3.15
CA ALA A 51 -17.17 12.32 -2.96
C ALA A 51 -16.35 12.74 -4.20
N SER A 52 -15.93 11.77 -5.03
CA SER A 52 -15.09 12.03 -6.21
C SER A 52 -15.88 12.25 -7.51
N VAL A 53 -17.21 12.10 -7.48
CA VAL A 53 -18.03 12.19 -8.68
C VAL A 53 -17.92 13.59 -9.30
N LYS A 54 -17.61 13.62 -10.60
CA LYS A 54 -17.63 14.85 -11.41
C LYS A 54 -18.82 14.79 -12.36
N PRO A 55 -19.49 15.92 -12.63
CA PRO A 55 -20.62 15.96 -13.56
C PRO A 55 -20.20 15.68 -15.02
N VAL A 56 -18.93 15.96 -15.37
CA VAL A 56 -18.36 15.68 -16.69
C VAL A 56 -17.00 14.98 -16.50
N PRO A 57 -16.80 13.77 -17.03
CA PRO A 57 -15.50 13.10 -17.05
C PRO A 57 -14.49 13.83 -17.93
N GLU A 58 -13.21 13.73 -17.58
CA GLU A 58 -12.11 14.29 -18.38
C GLU A 58 -11.59 13.25 -19.38
N ASP A 59 -11.22 13.69 -20.59
CA ASP A 59 -10.58 12.83 -21.58
C ASP A 59 -9.19 12.41 -21.11
N THR A 60 -8.90 11.10 -21.17
CA THR A 60 -7.58 10.57 -20.82
C THR A 60 -6.63 10.66 -22.01
N LYS A 61 -5.48 11.31 -21.81
CA LYS A 61 -4.40 11.38 -22.80
C LYS A 61 -3.25 10.46 -22.39
N PHE A 62 -3.03 9.40 -23.17
CA PHE A 62 -1.95 8.46 -22.92
C PHE A 62 -0.62 8.92 -23.51
N GLY A 63 0.48 8.44 -22.93
CA GLY A 63 1.83 8.54 -23.50
C GLY A 63 2.09 7.49 -24.59
N VAL A 64 3.36 7.31 -24.95
CA VAL A 64 3.77 6.30 -25.94
C VAL A 64 3.77 4.91 -25.32
N PHE A 65 3.10 3.95 -25.97
CA PHE A 65 3.20 2.53 -25.63
C PHE A 65 4.45 1.92 -26.26
N ARG A 66 5.32 1.31 -25.45
CA ARG A 66 6.45 0.49 -25.93
C ARG A 66 5.94 -0.92 -26.24
N MET A 67 5.97 -1.29 -27.52
CA MET A 67 5.60 -2.62 -28.03
C MET A 67 6.77 -3.59 -28.01
#